data_AF-A0A8I1LF74-F1
#
_entry.id   AF-A0A8I1LF74-F1
#
_cell.length_a   1.000
_cell.length_b   1.000
_cell.length_c   1.000
_cell.angle_alpha   90.00
_cell.angle_beta   90.00
_cell.angle_gamma   90.00
#
_symmetry.space_group_name_H-M   'P 1'
#
loop_
_entity.id
_entity.type
_entity.pdbx_description
1 polymer ?
#
loop_
_entity_poly.entity_id
_entity_poly.type
_entity_poly.pdbx_seq_one_letter_code
_entity_poly.pdbx_strand_id
1 'polypeptide(L)'
;MKHSRATRSPHRTLTIANRITCPHCGNDRDFFELANDVVLTTFYSQNSDGSFSKENSSTEINGDMLLFCGACQEELSCYHQRFREMIF
;
A
#
# COMPACT_ATOMS: atom_id res chain seq x y z
N MET A 1 -31.25 -36.06 34.82
CA MET A 1 -29.88 -36.00 34.27
C MET A 1 -29.73 -34.68 33.53
N LYS A 2 -28.75 -33.85 33.92
CA LYS A 2 -28.53 -32.49 33.40
C LYS A 2 -27.59 -32.59 32.21
N HIS A 3 -28.06 -32.37 30.98
CA HIS A 3 -27.18 -32.23 29.82
C HIS A 3 -26.78 -30.76 29.69
N SER A 4 -25.60 -30.43 30.20
CA SER A 4 -24.98 -29.12 30.02
C SER A 4 -24.55 -28.94 28.56
N ARG A 5 -25.23 -28.05 27.84
CA ARG A 5 -24.86 -27.62 26.49
C ARG A 5 -23.70 -26.63 26.61
N ALA A 6 -22.50 -27.07 26.22
CA ALA A 6 -21.33 -26.20 26.15
C ALA A 6 -21.59 -25.06 25.15
N THR A 7 -21.70 -23.84 25.66
CA THR A 7 -21.71 -22.61 24.86
C THR A 7 -20.29 -22.37 24.35
N ARG A 8 -20.06 -22.56 23.06
CA ARG A 8 -18.82 -22.11 22.40
C ARG A 8 -18.77 -20.59 22.47
N SER A 9 -17.86 -20.07 23.28
CA SER A 9 -17.52 -18.64 23.33
C SER A 9 -17.01 -18.20 21.95
N PRO A 10 -17.49 -17.07 21.38
CA PRO A 10 -16.91 -16.54 20.15
C PRO A 10 -15.48 -16.11 20.48
N HIS A 11 -14.50 -16.67 19.77
CA HIS A 11 -13.13 -16.17 19.80
C HIS A 11 -13.17 -14.67 19.47
N ARG A 12 -12.91 -13.83 20.48
CA ARG A 12 -12.51 -12.44 20.25
C ARG A 12 -11.19 -12.50 19.51
N THR A 13 -11.23 -12.42 18.19
CA THR A 13 -10.05 -12.06 17.40
C THR A 13 -9.56 -10.73 17.94
N LEU A 14 -8.36 -10.74 18.51
CA LEU A 14 -7.65 -9.52 18.88
C LEU A 14 -7.46 -8.71 17.60
N THR A 15 -8.31 -7.70 17.40
CA THR A 15 -8.16 -6.75 16.30
C THR A 15 -6.94 -5.91 16.61
N ILE A 16 -5.85 -6.14 15.89
CA ILE A 16 -4.70 -5.24 15.88
C ILE A 16 -5.24 -3.90 15.38
N ALA A 17 -5.24 -2.88 16.23
CA ALA A 17 -5.95 -1.62 15.99
C ALA A 17 -5.60 -0.93 14.65
N ASN A 18 -4.36 -1.13 14.19
CA ASN A 18 -3.84 -0.54 12.96
C ASN A 18 -3.85 -1.49 11.75
N ARG A 19 -4.44 -2.68 11.85
CA ARG A 19 -4.50 -3.59 10.70
C ARG A 19 -5.50 -3.06 9.67
N ILE A 20 -5.00 -2.82 8.45
CA ILE A 20 -5.83 -2.50 7.29
C ILE A 20 -6.32 -3.83 6.69
N THR A 21 -7.61 -3.90 6.36
CA THR A 21 -8.22 -5.04 5.68
C THR A 21 -9.09 -4.51 4.57
N CYS A 22 -8.92 -5.03 3.36
CA CYS A 22 -9.75 -4.69 2.21
C CYS A 22 -11.20 -5.10 2.50
N PRO A 23 -12.16 -4.16 2.49
CA PRO A 23 -13.56 -4.50 2.78
C PRO A 23 -14.23 -5.31 1.66
N HIS A 24 -13.60 -5.40 0.48
CA HIS A 24 -14.17 -6.06 -0.70
C HIS A 24 -13.79 -7.53 -0.78
N CYS A 25 -12.53 -7.90 -0.49
CA CYS A 25 -12.04 -9.27 -0.60
C CYS A 25 -11.43 -9.85 0.69
N GLY A 26 -11.32 -9.06 1.76
CA GLY A 26 -10.73 -9.49 3.02
C GLY A 26 -9.20 -9.59 3.03
N ASN A 27 -8.52 -9.21 1.94
CA ASN A 27 -7.05 -9.14 1.93
C ASN A 27 -6.54 -8.15 2.99
N ASP A 28 -5.52 -8.55 3.71
CA ASP A 28 -4.89 -7.76 4.76
C ASP A 28 -3.35 -7.79 4.72
N ARG A 29 -2.80 -8.19 3.56
CA ARG A 29 -1.36 -8.40 3.37
C ARG A 29 -0.80 -7.57 2.23
N ASP A 30 -1.48 -7.58 1.08
CA ASP A 30 -0.93 -7.02 -0.15
C ASP A 30 -1.60 -5.69 -0.50
N PHE A 31 -0.81 -4.62 -0.64
CA PHE A 31 -1.31 -3.28 -0.98
C PHE A 31 -0.31 -2.61 -1.92
N PHE A 32 -0.77 -1.69 -2.77
CA PHE A 32 0.11 -0.88 -3.62
C PHE A 32 -0.40 0.55 -3.75
N GLU A 33 0.50 1.49 -3.97
CA GLU A 33 0.15 2.86 -4.32
C GLU A 33 0.26 3.08 -5.83
N LEU A 34 -0.65 3.89 -6.38
CA LEU A 34 -0.58 4.39 -7.74
C LEU A 34 -0.45 5.91 -7.67
N ALA A 35 0.68 6.42 -8.15
CA ALA A 35 0.89 7.85 -8.31
C ALA A 35 0.45 8.28 -9.71
N ASN A 36 -0.51 9.20 -9.77
CA ASN A 36 -0.95 9.82 -11.01
C ASN A 36 -0.12 11.06 -11.34
N ASP A 37 0.02 11.35 -12.65
CA ASP A 37 0.70 12.53 -13.16
C ASP A 37 2.13 12.70 -12.59
N VAL A 38 2.95 11.67 -12.84
CA VAL A 38 4.35 11.62 -12.40
C VAL A 38 5.27 12.14 -13.50
N VAL A 39 6.11 13.11 -13.15
CA VAL A 39 7.20 13.59 -13.99
C VAL A 39 8.52 13.03 -13.45
N LEU A 40 9.19 12.22 -14.26
CA LEU A 40 10.53 11.71 -13.97
C LEU A 40 11.55 12.43 -14.84
N THR A 41 12.47 13.17 -14.22
CA THR A 41 13.57 13.85 -14.91
C THR A 41 14.87 13.13 -14.57
N THR A 42 15.57 12.61 -15.57
CA THR A 42 16.89 11.98 -15.38
C THR A 42 17.96 12.72 -16.17
N PHE A 43 19.04 13.11 -15.48
CA PHE A 43 20.17 13.84 -16.05
C PHE A 43 21.28 12.86 -16.39
N TYR A 44 21.78 12.94 -17.62
CA TYR A 44 22.90 12.14 -18.10
C TYR A 44 24.02 13.05 -18.60
N SER A 45 25.27 12.64 -18.37
CA SER A 45 26.47 13.20 -19.00
C SER A 45 26.98 12.21 -20.05
N GLN A 46 27.44 12.71 -21.20
CA GLN A 46 28.07 11.87 -22.22
C GLN A 46 29.58 11.79 -21.95
N ASN A 47 30.11 10.57 -21.88
CA ASN A 47 31.52 10.28 -21.68
C ASN A 47 32.30 10.43 -23.01
N SER A 48 33.62 10.51 -22.92
CA SER A 48 34.51 10.65 -24.10
C SER A 48 34.50 9.44 -25.04
N ASP A 49 34.14 8.26 -24.52
CA ASP A 49 33.96 7.03 -25.29
C ASP A 49 32.57 6.94 -25.95
N GLY A 50 31.73 7.96 -25.78
CA GLY A 50 30.37 8.04 -26.32
C GLY A 50 29.29 7.36 -25.48
N SER A 51 29.66 6.70 -24.38
CA SER A 51 28.69 6.17 -23.40
C SER A 51 28.08 7.29 -22.55
N PHE A 52 27.07 6.96 -21.72
CA PHE A 52 26.41 7.93 -20.84
C PHE A 52 26.50 7.52 -19.37
N SER A 53 26.79 8.48 -18.51
CA SER A 53 26.73 8.34 -17.06
C SER A 53 25.47 9.02 -16.53
N LYS A 54 24.73 8.35 -15.64
CA LYS A 54 23.60 8.97 -14.94
C LYS A 54 24.15 9.84 -13.81
N GLU A 55 23.85 11.12 -13.85
CA GLU A 55 24.31 12.11 -12.86
C GLU A 55 23.31 12.26 -11.72
N ASN A 56 22.02 12.41 -12.05
CA ASN A 56 20.97 12.63 -11.07
C ASN A 56 19.61 12.21 -11.63
N SER A 57 18.61 12.05 -10.75
CA SER A 57 17.21 11.96 -11.13
C SER A 57 16.31 12.60 -10.08
N SER A 58 15.29 13.31 -10.53
CA SER A 58 14.20 13.81 -9.70
C SER A 58 12.87 13.20 -10.15
N THR A 59 11.99 12.98 -9.18
CA THR A 59 10.62 12.55 -9.42
C THR A 59 9.69 13.57 -8.79
N GLU A 60 8.75 14.05 -9.57
CA GLU A 60 7.69 14.97 -9.14
C GLU A 60 6.36 14.26 -9.34
N ILE A 61 5.49 14.31 -8.32
CA ILE A 61 4.15 13.74 -8.37
C ILE A 61 3.18 14.92 -8.29
N ASN A 62 2.53 15.24 -9.42
CA ASN A 62 1.63 16.38 -9.54
C ASN A 62 0.16 16.01 -9.30
N GLY A 63 -0.17 14.73 -9.47
CA GLY A 63 -1.51 14.19 -9.25
C GLY A 63 -1.66 13.49 -7.90
N ASP A 64 -2.76 12.75 -7.78
CA ASP A 64 -3.07 12.01 -6.56
C ASP A 64 -2.21 10.74 -6.41
N MET A 65 -1.88 10.43 -5.15
CA MET A 65 -1.33 9.14 -4.76
C MET A 65 -2.46 8.32 -4.12
N LEU A 66 -2.89 7.27 -4.82
CA LEU A 66 -4.03 6.45 -4.46
C LEU A 66 -3.55 5.11 -3.89
N LEU A 67 -4.24 4.60 -2.85
CA LEU A 67 -3.96 3.29 -2.28
C LEU A 67 -4.89 2.25 -2.90
N PHE A 68 -4.38 1.06 -3.20
CA PHE A 68 -5.16 -0.04 -3.75
C PHE A 68 -4.92 -1.36 -3.01
N CYS A 69 -5.93 -2.22 -3.05
CA CYS A 69 -5.82 -3.61 -2.63
C CYS A 69 -4.98 -4.42 -3.63
N GLY A 70 -3.91 -5.07 -3.17
CA GLY A 70 -3.07 -5.92 -4.03
C GLY A 70 -3.73 -7.20 -4.52
N ALA A 71 -4.82 -7.65 -3.88
CA ALA A 71 -5.52 -8.89 -4.26
C ALA A 71 -6.67 -8.66 -5.27
N CYS A 72 -7.48 -7.61 -5.07
CA CYS A 72 -8.67 -7.37 -5.91
C CYS A 72 -8.64 -6.04 -6.66
N GLN A 73 -7.57 -5.24 -6.52
CA GLN A 73 -7.38 -3.94 -7.20
C GLN A 73 -8.45 -2.88 -6.88
N GLU A 74 -9.21 -3.07 -5.80
CA GLU A 74 -10.13 -2.05 -5.32
C GLU A 74 -9.35 -0.85 -4.77
N GLU A 75 -9.87 0.35 -5.02
CA GLU A 75 -9.35 1.58 -4.43
C GLU A 75 -9.63 1.62 -2.92
N LEU A 76 -8.59 1.87 -2.13
CA LEU A 76 -8.58 1.94 -0.68
C LEU A 76 -8.06 3.30 -0.18
N SER A 77 -8.16 4.36 -0.99
CA SER A 77 -7.65 5.70 -0.66
C SER A 77 -8.24 6.29 0.63
N CYS A 78 -9.39 5.79 1.08
CA CYS A 78 -9.97 6.12 2.39
C CYS A 78 -9.05 5.75 3.58
N TYR A 79 -8.12 4.80 3.39
CA TYR A 79 -7.12 4.42 4.38
C TYR A 79 -5.76 5.08 4.15
N HIS A 80 -5.59 5.88 3.08
CA HIS A 80 -4.28 6.36 2.62
C HIS A 80 -3.53 7.17 3.68
N GLN A 81 -4.20 8.11 4.35
CA GLN A 81 -3.56 8.90 5.40
C GLN A 81 -2.99 8.02 6.52
N ARG A 82 -3.82 7.12 7.07
CA ARG A 82 -3.41 6.18 8.11
C ARG A 82 -2.30 5.26 7.62
N PHE A 83 -2.39 4.78 6.38
CA PHE A 83 -1.36 3.95 5.76
C PHE A 83 -0.01 4.68 5.72
N ARG A 84 0.03 5.96 5.31
CA ARG A 84 1.27 6.75 5.28
C ARG A 84 1.89 6.96 6.66
N GLU A 85 1.09 7.04 7.71
CA GLU A 85 1.56 7.13 9.10
C GLU A 85 2.18 5.82 9.63
N MET A 86 2.06 4.72 8.88
CA MET A 86 2.51 3.38 9.26
C MET A 86 3.73 2.89 8.46
N ILE A 87 4.32 3.72 7.59
CA ILE A 87 5.54 3.44 6.82
C ILE A 87 6.74 4.02 7.57
N PHE A 88 7.80 3.22 7.75
CA PHE A 88 9.04 3.60 8.45
C PHE A 88 10.27 3.37 7.57
#